data_AF-A0A925ADU4-F1
#
_entry.id   AF-A0A925ADU4-F1
#
_cell.length_a   1.000
_cell.length_b   1.000
_cell.length_c   1.000
_cell.angle_alpha   90.00
_cell.angle_beta   90.00
_cell.angle_gamma   90.00
#
_symmetry.space_group_name_H-M   'P 1'
#
loop_
_entity.id
_entity.type
_entity.pdbx_description
1 polymer ?
#
loop_
_entity_poly.entity_id
_entity_poly.type
_entity_poly.pdbx_seq_one_letter_code
_entity_poly.pdbx_strand_id
1 'polypeptide(L)'
;AWFILSMASHPLLDMLTNGGRGCALWWPFSLERIFFPWRHIQVSPMSVSSFFSPWGREVLASEVLWIGFPCVVLVAVARVMRG
;
A
#
# COMPACT_ATOMS: atom_id res chain seq x y z
N ALA A 1 10.16 -7.45 15.55
CA ALA A 1 9.03 -6.49 15.59
C ALA A 1 8.76 -5.87 14.22
N TRP A 2 9.70 -5.10 13.64
CA TRP A 2 9.49 -4.40 12.36
C TRP A 2 9.14 -5.31 11.18
N PHE A 3 9.83 -6.43 10.99
CA PHE A 3 9.50 -7.39 9.93
C PHE A 3 8.07 -7.93 10.03
N ILE A 4 7.58 -8.20 11.24
CA ILE A 4 6.20 -8.69 11.45
C ILE A 4 5.20 -7.61 11.05
N LEU A 5 5.44 -6.36 11.46
CA LEU A 5 4.60 -5.23 11.07
C LEU A 5 4.61 -5.01 9.56
N SER A 6 5.76 -5.10 8.91
CA SER A 6 5.87 -5.01 7.46
C SER A 6 5.16 -6.16 6.76
N MET A 7 5.35 -7.40 7.21
CA MET A 7 4.71 -8.59 6.64
C MET A 7 3.19 -8.57 6.81
N ALA A 8 2.67 -7.97 7.88
CA ALA A 8 1.23 -7.83 8.09
C ALA A 8 0.65 -6.64 7.32
N SER A 9 1.30 -5.48 7.34
CA SER A 9 0.80 -4.24 6.70
C SER A 9 0.92 -4.26 5.19
N HIS A 10 1.98 -4.84 4.63
CA HIS A 10 2.22 -4.87 3.19
C HIS A 10 1.07 -5.53 2.40
N PRO A 11 0.62 -6.76 2.70
CA PRO A 11 -0.49 -7.37 1.96
C PRO A 11 -1.82 -6.62 2.16
N LEU A 12 -2.04 -6.01 3.33
CA LEU A 12 -3.23 -5.19 3.57
C LEU A 12 -3.24 -3.93 2.69
N LEU A 13 -2.09 -3.27 2.53
CA LEU A 13 -1.95 -2.12 1.63
C LEU A 13 -2.06 -2.55 0.16
N ASP A 14 -1.54 -3.72 -0.21
CA ASP A 14 -1.67 -4.27 -1.57
C ASP A 14 -3.15 -4.50 -1.95
N MET A 15 -3.97 -4.97 -1.01
CA MET A 15 -5.42 -5.15 -1.19
C MET A 15 -6.19 -3.83 -1.38
N LEU A 16 -5.62 -2.69 -1.01
CA LEU A 16 -6.21 -1.35 -1.21
C LEU A 16 -5.81 -0.71 -2.54
N THR A 17 -5.01 -1.39 -3.37
CA THR A 17 -4.66 -0.90 -4.71
C THR A 17 -5.82 -1.11 -5.68
N ASN A 18 -5.99 -0.17 -6.62
CA ASN A 18 -7.10 -0.16 -7.58
C ASN A 18 -6.86 -0.98 -8.84
N GLY A 19 -5.73 -1.68 -8.94
CA GLY A 19 -5.41 -2.57 -10.05
C GLY A 19 -4.55 -3.74 -9.62
N GLY A 20 -3.97 -4.45 -10.59
CA GLY A 20 -3.25 -5.70 -10.33
C GLY A 20 -4.17 -6.92 -10.27
N ARG A 21 -3.66 -8.01 -9.71
CA ARG A 21 -4.36 -9.32 -9.66
C ARG A 21 -5.02 -9.61 -8.31
N GLY A 22 -4.80 -8.76 -7.30
CA GLY A 22 -5.24 -8.97 -5.93
C GLY A 22 -4.20 -9.72 -5.10
N CYS A 23 -4.30 -9.55 -3.79
CA CYS A 23 -3.33 -10.10 -2.84
C CYS A 23 -3.65 -11.56 -2.52
N ALA A 24 -2.66 -12.45 -2.64
CA ALA A 24 -2.79 -13.86 -2.30
C ALA A 24 -2.50 -14.09 -0.80
N LEU A 25 -3.37 -13.55 0.06
CA LEU A 25 -3.14 -13.49 1.51
C LEU A 25 -3.00 -14.88 2.16
N TRP A 26 -3.70 -15.89 1.64
CA TRP A 26 -3.81 -17.22 2.21
C TRP A 26 -2.89 -18.27 1.55
N TRP A 27 -1.98 -17.85 0.67
CA TRP A 27 -1.01 -18.77 0.07
C TRP A 27 -0.11 -19.39 1.16
N PRO A 28 0.20 -20.71 1.12
CA PRO A 28 -0.09 -21.70 0.09
C PRO A 28 -1.40 -22.50 0.28
N PHE A 29 -2.22 -22.16 1.28
CA PHE A 29 -3.43 -22.89 1.61
C PHE A 29 -4.60 -22.58 0.66
N SER A 30 -4.63 -21.38 0.09
CA SER A 30 -5.59 -20.97 -0.93
C SER A 30 -4.92 -20.17 -2.03
N LEU A 31 -5.50 -20.29 -3.23
CA LEU A 31 -5.12 -19.54 -4.44
C LEU A 31 -5.96 -18.26 -4.62
N GLU A 32 -6.90 -18.01 -3.72
CA GLU A 32 -7.77 -16.84 -3.77
C GLU A 32 -6.97 -15.53 -3.70
N ARG A 33 -7.37 -14.56 -4.52
CA ARG A 33 -6.79 -13.22 -4.56
C ARG A 33 -7.84 -12.21 -4.16
N ILE A 34 -7.57 -11.48 -3.09
CA ILE A 34 -8.55 -10.65 -2.41
C ILE A 34 -8.18 -9.18 -2.62
N PHE A 35 -9.21 -8.35 -2.73
CA PHE A 35 -9.12 -6.90 -2.67
C PHE A 35 -10.10 -6.39 -1.61
N PHE A 36 -9.81 -5.22 -1.06
CA PHE A 36 -10.81 -4.49 -0.29
C PHE A 36 -11.82 -3.81 -1.23
N PRO A 37 -13.06 -3.52 -0.76
CA PRO A 37 -14.05 -2.79 -1.56
C PRO A 37 -13.62 -1.35 -1.85
N TRP A 38 -12.88 -0.72 -0.93
CA TRP A 38 -12.28 0.60 -1.13
C TRP A 38 -10.86 0.46 -1.66
N ARG A 39 -10.59 1.06 -2.82
CA ARG A 39 -9.31 0.95 -3.51
C ARG A 39 -8.85 2.31 -4.02
N HIS A 40 -8.32 3.12 -3.11
CA HIS A 40 -7.90 4.49 -3.41
C HIS A 40 -6.42 4.62 -3.77
N ILE A 41 -5.63 3.57 -3.54
CA ILE A 41 -4.20 3.53 -3.86
C ILE A 41 -4.06 3.16 -5.33
N GLN A 42 -3.34 3.97 -6.10
CA GLN A 42 -3.11 3.65 -7.51
C GLN A 42 -2.10 2.50 -7.61
N VAL A 43 -2.37 1.53 -8.49
CA VAL A 43 -1.43 0.44 -8.73
C VAL A 43 -0.19 0.95 -9.46
N SER A 44 0.98 0.55 -8.98
CA SER A 44 2.25 0.91 -9.60
C SER A 44 2.47 0.18 -10.93
N PRO A 45 2.99 0.86 -11.96
CA PRO A 45 3.36 0.21 -13.21
C PRO A 45 4.47 -0.82 -13.00
N MET A 46 4.35 -1.97 -13.67
CA MET A 46 5.41 -3.00 -13.68
C MET A 46 6.60 -2.63 -14.59
N SER A 47 6.48 -1.58 -15.42
CA SER A 47 7.55 -1.09 -16.29
C SER A 47 8.13 0.24 -15.79
N VAL A 48 9.45 0.34 -15.79
CA VAL A 48 10.19 1.58 -15.44
C VAL A 48 9.81 2.72 -16.37
N SER A 49 9.60 2.45 -17.67
CA SER A 49 9.19 3.48 -18.63
C SER A 49 7.83 4.07 -18.29
N SER A 50 6.90 3.25 -17.80
CA SER A 50 5.57 3.68 -17.35
C SER A 50 5.62 4.37 -15.98
N PHE A 51 6.62 4.08 -15.14
CA PHE A 51 6.82 4.77 -13.86
C PHE A 51 7.25 6.24 -14.04
N PHE A 52 8.06 6.56 -15.05
CA PHE A 52 8.41 7.95 -15.35
C PHE A 52 7.38 8.69 -16.25
N SER A 53 6.22 8.09 -16.46
CA SER A 53 5.12 8.66 -17.22
C SER A 53 4.14 9.45 -16.31
N PRO A 54 3.12 10.13 -16.87
CA PRO A 54 2.06 10.76 -16.07
C PRO A 54 1.40 9.80 -15.08
N TRP A 55 1.26 8.52 -15.43
CA TRP A 55 0.69 7.50 -14.55
C TRP A 55 1.53 7.30 -13.28
N GLY A 56 2.86 7.23 -13.39
CA GLY A 56 3.69 7.09 -12.19
C GLY A 56 3.65 8.32 -11.28
N ARG A 57 3.37 9.51 -11.82
CA ARG A 57 3.12 10.71 -10.98
C ARG A 57 1.82 10.58 -10.19
N GLU A 58 0.77 10.04 -10.81
CA GLU A 58 -0.50 9.76 -10.11
C GLU A 58 -0.32 8.69 -9.03
N VAL A 59 0.51 7.68 -9.29
CA VAL A 59 0.89 6.67 -8.30
C VAL A 59 1.57 7.31 -7.10
N LEU A 60 2.64 8.08 -7.32
CA LEU A 60 3.36 8.77 -6.26
C LEU A 60 2.45 9.72 -5.46
N ALA A 61 1.58 10.48 -6.14
CA ALA A 61 0.62 11.35 -5.47
C ALA A 61 -0.35 10.55 -4.58
N SER A 62 -0.85 9.41 -5.08
CA SER A 62 -1.73 8.53 -4.31
C SER A 62 -1.02 7.89 -3.10
N GLU A 63 0.23 7.47 -3.25
CA GLU A 63 1.03 6.88 -2.17
C GLU A 63 1.35 7.92 -1.10
N VAL A 64 1.70 9.15 -1.49
CA VAL A 64 1.91 10.26 -0.54
C VAL A 64 0.64 10.56 0.25
N LEU A 65 -0.52 10.57 -0.41
CA LEU A 65 -1.79 10.91 0.23
C LEU A 65 -2.31 9.78 1.14
N TRP A 66 -2.33 8.54 0.65
CA TRP A 66 -2.98 7.42 1.32
C TRP A 66 -2.06 6.58 2.21
N ILE A 67 -0.75 6.62 1.98
CA ILE A 67 0.24 5.89 2.78
C ILE A 67 1.09 6.88 3.57
N GLY A 68 1.72 7.84 2.90
CA GLY A 68 2.66 8.78 3.49
C GLY A 68 2.03 9.66 4.58
N PHE A 69 0.94 10.35 4.27
CA PHE A 69 0.28 11.26 5.21
C PHE A 69 -0.22 10.53 6.47
N PRO A 70 -0.95 9.40 6.40
CA PRO A 70 -1.33 8.64 7.59
C PRO A 70 -0.12 8.16 8.40
N CYS A 71 0.97 7.72 7.76
CA CYS A 71 2.19 7.31 8.46
C CYS A 71 2.83 8.49 9.22
N VAL A 72 2.93 9.66 8.60
CA VAL A 72 3.45 10.87 9.26
C VAL A 72 2.59 11.27 10.45
N VAL A 73 1.26 11.25 10.30
CA VAL A 73 0.33 11.54 11.40
C VAL A 73 0.50 10.54 12.54
N LEU A 74 0.55 9.24 12.27
CA LEU A 74 0.77 8.21 13.28
C LEU A 74 2.08 8.39 14.04
N VAL A 75 3.17 8.71 13.33
CA VAL A 75 4.48 8.98 13.95
C VAL A 75 4.42 10.23 14.82
N ALA A 76 3.77 11.30 14.35
CA ALA A 76 3.63 12.55 15.10
C ALA A 76 2.82 12.33 16.39
N VAL A 77 1.66 11.67 16.31
CA VAL A 77 0.82 11.33 17.48
C VAL A 77 1.61 10.48 18.47
N ALA A 78 2.29 9.44 17.98
CA ALA A 78 3.10 8.57 18.84
C ALA A 78 4.29 9.31 19.48
N ARG A 79 4.87 10.33 18.83
CA ARG A 79 5.90 11.20 19.42
C ARG A 79 5.32 12.05 20.55
N VAL A 80 4.15 12.66 20.34
CA VAL A 80 3.46 13.48 21.35
C VAL A 80 3.06 12.65 22.57
N MET A 81 2.54 11.44 22.38
CA MET A 81 2.13 10.58 23.50
C MET A 81 3.30 10.01 24.33
N ARG A 82 4.51 10.06 23.80
CA ARG A 82 5.73 9.55 24.47
C ARG A 82 6.58 10.65 25.10
N GLY A 83 6.28 11.92 24.82
CA GLY A 83 6.90 13.09 25.45
C GLY A 83 6.05 13.58 26.61
#